data_AF-T0ZRA6-F1
#
_entry.id   AF-T0ZRA6-F1
#
_cell.length_a   1.000
_cell.length_b   1.000
_cell.length_c   1.000
_cell.angle_alpha   90.00
_cell.angle_beta   90.00
_cell.angle_gamma   90.00
#
_symmetry.space_group_name_H-M   'P 1'
#
loop_
_entity.id
_entity.type
_entity.pdbx_description
1 polymer ?
#
loop_
_entity_poly.entity_id
_entity_poly.type
_entity_poly.pdbx_seq_one_letter_code
_entity_poly.pdbx_strand_id
1 'polypeptide(L)'
;MVFLLFLNLRRIDLEDRLNHGQLLSLGEIEELVGICRLPLDKINSMLDEAPHLVQQAATSIVSLEKLRMKSAGLPEIEIDPGSAATRLRNIRDYLRWLAIARMSKHGIDASLRITLESATQYTSHAIDARLPSASYKSGELDQREGLEPDVVEKILKVIDPHSSDNPWTDEHSRYRNALIIEWLLCFGMRRGELLNVRIGDIKFRDGTVTVVRRADNPNDPRRNQPMVQNKGKRNSNIFRAIR
;
A
#
# COMPACT_ATOMS: atom_id res chain seq x y z
N MET A 1 -2.43 -4.64 -8.78
CA MET A 1 -2.63 -3.72 -9.93
C MET A 1 -1.35 -3.55 -10.75
N VAL A 2 -0.24 -3.06 -10.18
CA VAL A 2 1.05 -2.88 -10.90
C VAL A 2 1.53 -4.11 -11.68
N PHE A 3 1.45 -5.30 -11.09
CA PHE A 3 1.91 -6.52 -11.75
C PHE A 3 1.15 -6.84 -13.04
N LEU A 4 -0.18 -6.66 -13.04
CA LEU A 4 -0.99 -6.88 -14.24
C LEU A 4 -0.64 -5.87 -15.34
N LEU A 5 -0.39 -4.62 -14.97
CA LEU A 5 0.08 -3.60 -15.92
C LEU A 5 1.42 -4.00 -16.53
N PHE A 6 2.35 -4.51 -15.72
CA PHE A 6 3.62 -5.04 -16.21
C PHE A 6 3.44 -6.21 -17.20
N LEU A 7 2.60 -7.19 -16.86
CA LEU A 7 2.32 -8.33 -17.75
C LEU A 7 1.72 -7.85 -19.07
N ASN A 8 0.80 -6.88 -19.04
CA ASN A 8 0.19 -6.30 -20.24
C ASN A 8 1.22 -5.54 -21.09
N LEU A 9 2.06 -4.70 -20.48
CA LEU A 9 3.12 -3.96 -21.16
C LEU A 9 4.09 -4.89 -21.89
N ARG A 10 4.42 -6.02 -21.26
CA ARG A 10 5.34 -7.03 -21.81
C ARG A 10 4.66 -8.11 -22.64
N ARG A 11 3.32 -8.08 -22.74
CA ARG A 11 2.50 -9.12 -23.39
C ARG A 11 2.85 -10.53 -22.88
N ILE A 12 3.03 -10.67 -21.56
CA ILE A 12 3.34 -11.95 -20.92
C ILE A 12 2.03 -12.66 -20.60
N ASP A 13 1.83 -13.83 -21.20
CA ASP A 13 0.84 -14.80 -20.75
C ASP A 13 1.44 -15.64 -19.61
N LEU A 14 1.08 -15.30 -18.38
CA LEU A 14 1.60 -16.00 -17.21
C LEU A 14 0.96 -17.39 -17.04
N GLU A 15 -0.27 -17.59 -17.51
CA GLU A 15 -0.95 -18.88 -17.40
C GLU A 15 -0.29 -19.91 -18.33
N ASP A 16 -0.01 -19.50 -19.57
CA ASP A 16 0.73 -20.34 -20.52
C ASP A 16 2.12 -20.71 -19.99
N ARG A 17 2.86 -19.74 -19.43
CA ARG A 17 4.19 -20.02 -18.83
C ARG A 17 4.12 -21.02 -17.68
N LEU A 18 3.13 -20.89 -16.80
CA LEU A 18 2.93 -21.83 -15.70
C LEU A 18 2.65 -23.25 -16.18
N ASN A 19 1.94 -23.40 -17.32
CA ASN A 19 1.71 -24.71 -17.94
C ASN A 19 3.00 -25.35 -18.46
N HIS A 20 4.00 -24.53 -18.79
CA HIS A 20 5.32 -24.96 -19.25
C HIS A 20 6.39 -24.95 -18.12
N GLY A 21 6.00 -24.73 -16.87
CA GLY A 21 6.92 -24.71 -15.72
C GLY A 21 7.81 -23.47 -15.65
N GLN A 22 7.42 -22.39 -16.33
CA GLN A 22 8.18 -21.14 -16.44
C GLN A 22 7.52 -20.02 -15.62
N LEU A 23 8.36 -19.07 -15.18
CA LEU A 23 7.94 -17.83 -14.53
C LEU A 23 8.64 -16.64 -15.20
N LEU A 24 9.05 -15.64 -14.43
CA LEU A 24 9.76 -14.47 -14.93
C LEU A 24 11.26 -14.79 -15.10
N SER A 25 11.81 -14.38 -16.22
CA SER A 25 13.25 -14.37 -16.46
C SER A 25 13.94 -13.25 -15.67
N LEU A 26 15.26 -13.32 -15.53
CA LEU A 26 16.03 -12.29 -14.84
C LEU A 26 15.81 -10.89 -15.42
N GLY A 27 15.81 -10.76 -16.75
CA GLY A 27 15.59 -9.47 -17.41
C GLY A 27 14.21 -8.89 -17.13
N GLU A 28 13.18 -9.75 -17.10
CA GLU A 28 11.82 -9.34 -16.73
C GLU A 28 11.73 -8.93 -15.26
N ILE A 29 12.50 -9.57 -14.38
CA ILE A 29 12.58 -9.18 -12.97
C ILE A 29 13.25 -7.80 -12.82
N GLU A 30 14.34 -7.53 -13.53
CA GLU A 30 14.99 -6.20 -13.52
C GLU A 30 14.03 -5.08 -13.96
N GLU A 31 13.29 -5.33 -15.03
CA GLU A 31 12.30 -4.37 -15.52
C GLU A 31 11.11 -4.22 -14.58
N LEU A 32 10.63 -5.31 -13.99
CA LEU A 32 9.58 -5.29 -12.98
C LEU A 32 9.99 -4.44 -11.77
N VAL A 33 11.25 -4.54 -11.33
CA VAL A 33 11.79 -3.70 -10.25
C VAL A 33 11.76 -2.23 -10.63
N GLY A 34 12.17 -1.88 -11.85
CA GLY A 34 12.06 -0.52 -12.37
C GLY A 34 10.62 -0.01 -12.37
N ILE A 35 9.68 -0.78 -12.93
CA ILE A 35 8.25 -0.43 -12.98
C ILE A 35 7.64 -0.29 -11.59
N CYS A 36 8.08 -1.09 -10.61
CA CYS A 36 7.57 -0.98 -9.25
C CYS A 36 7.89 0.37 -8.59
N ARG A 37 8.93 1.08 -9.03
CA ARG A 37 9.31 2.42 -8.54
C ARG A 37 8.51 3.56 -9.18
N LEU A 38 7.78 3.28 -10.26
CA LEU A 38 7.04 4.32 -10.97
C LEU A 38 5.66 4.59 -10.36
N PRO A 39 5.15 5.83 -10.42
CA PRO A 39 3.75 6.16 -10.14
C PRO A 39 2.81 5.40 -11.08
N LEU A 40 1.59 5.11 -10.60
CA LEU A 40 0.61 4.36 -11.39
C LEU A 40 0.23 5.08 -12.69
N ASP A 41 0.09 6.41 -12.64
CA ASP A 41 -0.29 7.22 -13.80
C ASP A 41 0.75 7.13 -14.92
N LYS A 42 2.04 7.05 -14.56
CA LYS A 42 3.12 6.87 -15.53
C LYS A 42 3.06 5.49 -16.18
N ILE A 43 2.82 4.43 -15.39
CA ILE A 43 2.69 3.07 -15.91
C ILE A 43 1.51 2.97 -16.89
N ASN A 44 0.38 3.61 -16.56
CA ASN A 44 -0.77 3.67 -17.46
C ASN A 44 -0.47 4.44 -18.74
N SER A 45 0.22 5.59 -18.64
CA SER A 45 0.63 6.36 -19.82
C SER A 45 1.53 5.53 -20.75
N MET A 46 2.46 4.75 -20.19
CA MET A 46 3.28 3.81 -20.97
C MET A 46 2.45 2.73 -21.67
N LEU A 47 1.34 2.30 -21.07
CA LEU A 47 0.44 1.31 -21.67
C LEU A 47 -0.37 1.92 -22.81
N ASP A 48 -0.79 3.17 -22.68
CA ASP A 48 -1.50 3.92 -23.73
C ASP A 48 -0.60 4.23 -24.93
N GLU A 49 0.71 4.42 -24.71
CA GLU A 49 1.70 4.64 -25.75
C GLU A 49 2.16 3.34 -26.46
N ALA A 50 1.99 2.18 -25.81
CA ALA A 50 2.44 0.88 -26.33
C ALA A 50 1.86 0.49 -27.71
N PRO A 51 0.58 0.76 -28.06
CA PRO A 51 0.04 0.52 -29.40
C PRO A 51 0.72 1.36 -30.48
N HIS A 52 1.08 2.61 -30.18
CA HIS A 52 1.69 3.53 -31.15
C HIS A 52 3.13 3.14 -31.50
N LEU A 53 3.85 2.49 -30.59
CA LEU A 53 5.22 1.99 -30.83
C LEU A 53 5.26 0.75 -31.73
N VAL A 54 4.22 -0.09 -31.72
CA VAL A 54 4.16 -1.30 -32.58
C VAL A 54 4.02 -0.92 -34.06
N GLN A 55 3.32 0.18 -34.36
CA GLN A 55 3.20 0.69 -35.73
C GLN A 55 4.54 1.24 -36.27
N GLN A 56 5.41 1.76 -35.40
CA GLN A 56 6.72 2.30 -35.77
C GLN A 56 7.85 1.26 -35.72
N ALA A 57 7.72 0.23 -34.87
CA ALA A 57 8.69 -0.85 -34.72
C ALA A 57 8.64 -1.89 -35.86
N ALA A 58 7.53 -1.99 -36.60
CA ALA A 58 7.45 -2.83 -37.81
C ALA A 58 8.48 -2.42 -38.89
N THR A 59 9.07 -1.23 -38.79
CA THR A 59 10.12 -0.71 -39.68
C THR A 59 11.51 -0.64 -39.07
N SER A 60 11.70 -0.86 -37.77
CA SER A 60 13.04 -0.97 -37.19
C SER A 60 13.03 -1.69 -35.85
N ILE A 61 13.79 -2.78 -35.75
CA ILE A 61 14.18 -3.41 -34.49
C ILE A 61 15.09 -2.42 -33.76
N VAL A 62 14.51 -1.50 -32.98
CA VAL A 62 15.28 -0.61 -32.10
C VAL A 62 14.60 -0.52 -30.74
N SER A 63 14.98 -1.50 -29.92
CA SER A 63 15.45 -1.34 -28.55
C SER A 63 14.64 -0.44 -27.61
N LEU A 64 14.02 -1.08 -26.60
CA LEU A 64 13.58 -0.50 -25.32
C LEU A 64 14.66 0.37 -24.63
N GLU A 65 15.91 0.22 -25.05
CA GLU A 65 17.07 1.04 -24.72
C GLU A 65 16.91 2.54 -25.10
N LYS A 66 16.12 2.86 -26.13
CA LYS A 66 15.78 4.27 -26.48
C LYS A 66 14.89 4.94 -25.44
N LEU A 67 14.07 4.19 -24.72
CA LEU A 67 13.28 4.72 -23.59
C LEU A 67 14.18 4.94 -22.36
N ARG A 68 15.17 4.05 -22.15
CA ARG A 68 16.20 4.21 -21.11
C ARG A 68 17.12 5.41 -21.34
N MET A 69 17.42 5.75 -22.59
CA MET A 69 18.32 6.88 -22.92
C MET A 69 17.65 8.25 -22.94
N LYS A 70 16.31 8.34 -23.02
CA LYS A 70 15.59 9.63 -23.02
C LYS A 70 15.34 10.22 -21.62
N SER A 71 15.55 9.46 -20.54
CA SER A 71 15.27 9.91 -19.16
C SER A 71 16.50 10.36 -18.37
N ALA A 72 17.66 10.52 -19.00
CA ALA A 72 18.93 10.84 -18.32
C ALA A 72 19.06 12.30 -17.81
N GLY A 73 17.98 13.06 -17.64
CA GLY A 73 18.08 14.50 -17.31
C GLY A 73 16.95 15.15 -16.52
N LEU A 74 15.88 14.44 -16.19
CA LEU A 74 14.84 14.94 -15.28
C LEU A 74 14.76 13.96 -14.10
N PRO A 75 14.70 14.43 -12.84
CA PRO A 75 14.44 13.53 -11.73
C PRO A 75 13.08 12.89 -11.96
N GLU A 76 13.09 11.62 -12.38
CA GLU A 76 11.85 10.87 -12.52
C GLU A 76 11.18 10.87 -11.15
N ILE A 77 9.90 11.25 -11.11
CA ILE A 77 9.11 11.17 -9.88
C ILE A 77 8.96 9.68 -9.57
N GLU A 78 9.84 9.14 -8.72
CA GLU A 78 9.73 7.80 -8.17
C GLU A 78 8.85 7.84 -6.91
N ILE A 79 8.20 6.71 -6.63
CA ILE A 79 7.48 6.54 -5.36
C ILE A 79 8.47 6.28 -4.22
N ASP A 80 7.98 6.45 -2.98
CA ASP A 80 8.72 6.06 -1.78
C ASP A 80 9.29 4.62 -1.88
N PRO A 81 10.59 4.40 -1.56
CA PRO A 81 11.23 3.09 -1.61
C PRO A 81 10.50 2.01 -0.78
N GLY A 82 9.90 2.37 0.36
CA GLY A 82 9.12 1.43 1.18
C GLY A 82 7.87 0.93 0.46
N SER A 83 7.22 1.82 -0.29
CA SER A 83 6.08 1.52 -1.15
C SER A 83 6.47 0.63 -2.33
N ALA A 84 7.59 0.92 -2.99
CA ALA A 84 8.14 0.06 -4.06
C ALA A 84 8.50 -1.33 -3.55
N ALA A 85 9.15 -1.43 -2.39
CA ALA A 85 9.46 -2.70 -1.73
C ALA A 85 8.20 -3.48 -1.35
N THR A 86 7.14 -2.79 -0.92
CA THR A 86 5.85 -3.42 -0.62
C THR A 86 5.18 -3.98 -1.88
N ARG A 87 5.25 -3.25 -3.01
CA ARG A 87 4.80 -3.78 -4.30
C ARG A 87 5.55 -5.06 -4.66
N LEU A 88 6.88 -5.05 -4.62
CA LEU A 88 7.71 -6.22 -4.93
C LEU A 88 7.43 -7.42 -4.02
N ARG A 89 7.31 -7.21 -2.71
CA ARG A 89 6.94 -8.26 -1.75
C ARG A 89 5.60 -8.89 -2.09
N ASN A 90 4.58 -8.06 -2.37
CA ASN A 90 3.25 -8.56 -2.73
C ASN A 90 3.28 -9.36 -4.04
N ILE A 91 4.08 -8.93 -5.03
CA ILE A 91 4.19 -9.62 -6.31
C ILE A 91 4.89 -10.97 -6.14
N ARG A 92 6.01 -11.01 -5.41
CA ARG A 92 6.70 -12.25 -5.06
C ARG A 92 5.76 -13.24 -4.36
N ASP A 93 5.03 -12.77 -3.34
CA ASP A 93 4.11 -13.61 -2.58
C ASP A 93 2.94 -14.11 -3.44
N TYR A 94 2.43 -13.28 -4.34
CA TYR A 94 1.42 -13.67 -5.32
C TYR A 94 1.94 -14.73 -6.30
N LEU A 95 3.13 -14.54 -6.89
CA LEU A 95 3.74 -15.51 -7.80
C LEU A 95 3.95 -16.87 -7.14
N ARG A 96 4.46 -16.86 -5.91
CA ARG A 96 4.63 -18.08 -5.11
C ARG A 96 3.30 -18.77 -4.84
N TRP A 97 2.28 -18.02 -4.40
CA TRP A 97 0.94 -18.57 -4.19
C TRP A 97 0.37 -19.15 -5.49
N LEU A 98 0.53 -18.47 -6.61
CA LEU A 98 0.03 -18.89 -7.91
C LEU A 98 0.69 -20.20 -8.38
N ALA A 99 2.01 -20.32 -8.21
CA ALA A 99 2.74 -21.55 -8.51
C ALA A 99 2.30 -22.70 -7.60
N ILE A 100 2.13 -22.47 -6.30
CA ILE A 100 1.60 -23.47 -5.36
C ILE A 100 0.19 -23.91 -5.79
N ALA A 101 -0.69 -22.96 -6.07
CA ALA A 101 -2.05 -23.22 -6.52
C ALA A 101 -2.06 -24.04 -7.83
N ARG A 102 -1.13 -23.77 -8.75
CA ARG A 102 -0.94 -24.60 -9.94
C ARG A 102 -0.53 -26.02 -9.53
N MET A 103 0.56 -26.18 -8.78
CA MET A 103 1.11 -27.48 -8.34
C MET A 103 0.11 -28.35 -7.55
N SER A 104 -0.86 -27.74 -6.86
CA SER A 104 -1.91 -28.46 -6.13
C SER A 104 -3.04 -29.01 -7.02
N LYS A 105 -3.08 -28.69 -8.33
CA LYS A 105 -4.09 -29.24 -9.24
C LYS A 105 -3.82 -30.72 -9.53
N HIS A 106 -4.89 -31.52 -9.61
CA HIS A 106 -4.81 -32.92 -10.02
C HIS A 106 -4.27 -33.07 -11.46
N GLY A 107 -3.53 -34.15 -11.71
CA GLY A 107 -3.02 -34.48 -13.04
C GLY A 107 -1.77 -33.71 -13.48
N ILE A 108 -1.09 -33.01 -12.56
CA ILE A 108 0.21 -32.41 -12.85
C ILE A 108 1.30 -33.47 -12.85
N ASP A 109 2.08 -33.45 -13.93
CA ASP A 109 3.26 -34.30 -14.08
C ASP A 109 4.35 -33.96 -13.06
N ALA A 110 5.07 -34.99 -12.60
CA ALA A 110 6.12 -34.84 -11.59
C ALA A 110 7.28 -33.95 -12.07
N SER A 111 7.63 -34.01 -13.36
CA SER A 111 8.70 -33.16 -13.92
C SER A 111 8.27 -31.70 -13.94
N LEU A 112 7.04 -31.41 -14.38
CA LEU A 112 6.47 -30.06 -14.37
C LEU A 112 6.46 -29.49 -12.95
N ARG A 113 6.11 -30.31 -11.93
CA ARG A 113 6.13 -29.88 -10.54
C ARG A 113 7.53 -29.45 -10.08
N ILE A 114 8.55 -30.26 -10.38
CA ILE A 114 9.96 -29.97 -10.02
C ILE A 114 10.46 -28.71 -10.73
N THR A 115 10.17 -28.57 -12.03
CA THR A 115 10.56 -27.39 -12.81
C THR A 115 9.89 -26.14 -12.27
N LEU A 116 8.59 -26.20 -11.96
CA LEU A 116 7.85 -25.06 -11.44
C LEU A 116 8.29 -24.68 -10.02
N GLU A 117 8.59 -25.66 -9.17
CA GLU A 117 9.18 -25.42 -7.84
C GLU A 117 10.52 -24.69 -7.96
N SER A 118 11.40 -25.17 -8.86
CA SER A 118 12.70 -24.56 -9.13
C SER A 118 12.57 -23.14 -9.67
N ALA A 119 11.67 -22.92 -10.63
CA ALA A 119 11.38 -21.59 -11.19
C ALA A 119 10.83 -20.62 -10.12
N THR A 120 9.98 -21.13 -9.21
CA THR A 120 9.40 -20.35 -8.10
C THR A 120 10.47 -19.92 -7.10
N GLN A 121 11.36 -20.84 -6.73
CA GLN A 121 12.49 -20.55 -5.85
C GLN A 121 13.43 -19.51 -6.48
N TYR A 122 13.81 -19.73 -7.75
CA TYR A 122 14.64 -18.79 -8.49
C TYR A 122 14.03 -17.39 -8.54
N THR A 123 12.77 -17.29 -8.98
CA THR A 123 12.07 -16.00 -9.11
C THR A 123 11.94 -15.30 -7.77
N SER A 124 11.62 -16.05 -6.71
CA SER A 124 11.50 -15.48 -5.36
C SER A 124 12.83 -14.93 -4.87
N HIS A 125 13.91 -15.71 -5.01
CA HIS A 125 15.24 -15.30 -4.59
C HIS A 125 15.76 -14.09 -5.39
N ALA A 126 15.51 -14.07 -6.70
CA ALA A 126 15.85 -12.95 -7.55
C ALA A 126 15.11 -11.67 -7.10
N ILE A 127 13.81 -11.74 -6.80
CA ILE A 127 13.09 -10.57 -6.26
C ILE A 127 13.65 -10.17 -4.89
N ASP A 128 13.91 -11.14 -4.01
CA ASP A 128 14.42 -10.88 -2.65
C ASP A 128 15.79 -10.18 -2.66
N ALA A 129 16.68 -10.54 -3.58
CA ALA A 129 17.97 -9.89 -3.75
C ALA A 129 17.87 -8.41 -4.18
N ARG A 130 16.71 -7.97 -4.67
CA ARG A 130 16.43 -6.60 -5.12
C ARG A 130 15.55 -5.81 -4.15
N LEU A 131 15.06 -6.48 -3.10
CA LEU A 131 14.42 -5.78 -2.00
C LEU A 131 15.48 -5.05 -1.18
N PRO A 132 15.17 -3.84 -0.67
CA PRO A 132 16.04 -3.22 0.31
C PRO A 132 16.24 -4.20 1.47
N SER A 133 17.51 -4.46 1.82
CA SER A 133 17.85 -5.27 2.99
C SER A 133 17.04 -4.78 4.18
N ALA A 134 16.58 -5.66 5.07
CA ALA A 134 15.88 -5.27 6.29
C ALA A 134 16.66 -4.23 7.13
N SER A 135 17.96 -4.06 6.84
CA SER A 135 18.84 -3.02 7.36
C SER A 135 18.69 -1.64 6.67
N TYR A 136 17.74 -1.43 5.76
CA TYR A 136 17.24 -0.10 5.36
C TYR A 136 16.47 0.51 6.53
N LYS A 137 17.24 0.74 7.59
CA LYS A 137 17.20 1.79 8.57
C LYS A 137 15.80 2.28 8.93
N SER A 138 15.28 1.64 9.98
CA SER A 138 14.62 2.29 11.12
C SER A 138 15.54 3.33 11.82
N GLY A 139 16.31 4.11 11.05
CA GLY A 139 17.37 4.99 11.50
C GLY A 139 17.36 6.23 10.63
N GLU A 140 16.99 7.34 11.26
CA GLU A 140 16.77 8.70 10.70
C GLU A 140 15.45 8.95 9.94
N LEU A 141 15.01 8.10 9.00
CA LEU A 141 13.74 8.34 8.25
C LEU A 141 12.47 7.81 8.93
N ASP A 142 12.62 7.01 10.00
CA ASP A 142 11.50 6.44 10.78
C ASP A 142 11.41 7.08 12.18
N GLN A 143 11.96 8.28 12.34
CA GLN A 143 11.55 9.11 13.48
C GLN A 143 10.07 9.41 13.25
N ARG A 144 9.22 8.98 14.19
CA ARG A 144 7.81 9.37 14.17
C ARG A 144 7.75 10.88 14.10
N GLU A 145 7.38 11.41 12.94
CA GLU A 145 7.13 12.83 12.79
C GLU A 145 5.95 13.19 13.69
N GLY A 146 6.23 14.02 14.68
CA GLY A 146 5.26 14.61 15.59
C GLY A 146 5.07 16.08 15.25
N LEU A 147 3.96 16.64 15.71
CA LEU A 147 3.81 18.09 15.70
C LEU A 147 4.69 18.70 16.78
N GLU A 148 5.38 19.79 16.45
CA GLU A 148 6.08 20.60 17.44
C GLU A 148 5.08 21.15 18.48
N PRO A 149 5.47 21.30 19.76
CA PRO A 149 4.56 21.74 20.83
C PRO A 149 3.82 23.03 20.49
N ASP A 150 4.51 23.99 19.87
CA ASP A 150 3.99 25.30 19.48
C ASP A 150 2.87 25.18 18.43
N VAL A 151 3.01 24.20 17.53
CA VAL A 151 2.01 23.90 16.49
C VAL A 151 0.77 23.26 17.13
N VAL A 152 0.97 22.36 18.10
CA VAL A 152 -0.13 21.77 18.87
C VAL A 152 -0.91 22.85 19.61
N GLU A 153 -0.22 23.77 20.30
CA GLU A 153 -0.86 24.87 21.02
C GLU A 153 -1.68 25.75 20.07
N LYS A 154 -1.13 26.08 18.90
CA LYS A 154 -1.84 26.85 17.88
C LYS A 154 -3.07 26.12 17.36
N ILE A 155 -2.97 24.81 17.10
CA ILE A 155 -4.12 23.99 16.67
C ILE A 155 -5.21 24.04 17.74
N LEU A 156 -4.87 23.81 19.02
CA LEU A 156 -5.83 23.84 20.13
C LEU A 156 -6.56 25.18 20.24
N LYS A 157 -5.85 26.31 20.01
CA LYS A 157 -6.45 27.66 19.96
C LYS A 157 -7.41 27.85 18.78
N VAL A 158 -7.06 27.33 17.60
CA VAL A 158 -7.86 27.48 16.38
C VAL A 158 -9.13 26.62 16.44
N ILE A 159 -9.04 25.41 16.98
CA ILE A 159 -10.18 24.47 17.00
C ILE A 159 -11.19 24.77 18.11
N ASP A 160 -10.89 25.68 19.04
CA ASP A 160 -11.83 26.12 20.08
C ASP A 160 -13.17 26.52 19.41
N PRO A 161 -14.31 25.93 19.84
CA PRO A 161 -15.62 26.23 19.26
C PRO A 161 -15.99 27.72 19.28
N HIS A 162 -15.45 28.49 20.22
CA HIS A 162 -15.70 29.92 20.38
C HIS A 162 -14.65 30.80 19.65
N SER A 163 -13.62 30.20 19.07
CA SER A 163 -12.63 30.95 18.30
C SER A 163 -13.22 31.55 17.03
N SER A 164 -12.82 32.80 16.75
CA SER A 164 -13.10 33.47 15.47
C SER A 164 -12.35 32.83 14.31
N ASP A 165 -11.20 32.22 14.59
CA ASP A 165 -10.29 31.64 13.60
C ASP A 165 -10.65 30.19 13.26
N ASN A 166 -11.71 29.66 13.87
CA ASN A 166 -12.17 28.31 13.65
C ASN A 166 -12.66 28.14 12.20
N PRO A 167 -12.11 27.20 11.42
CA PRO A 167 -12.43 27.06 9.99
C PRO A 167 -13.84 26.52 9.73
N TRP A 168 -14.50 25.97 10.75
CA TRP A 168 -15.86 25.45 10.62
C TRP A 168 -16.89 26.51 11.00
N THR A 169 -17.90 26.69 10.17
CA THR A 169 -18.94 27.71 10.38
C THR A 169 -20.08 27.21 11.25
N ASP A 170 -20.43 25.93 11.16
CA ASP A 170 -21.53 25.34 11.91
C ASP A 170 -21.10 24.89 13.31
N GLU A 171 -21.92 25.22 14.31
CA GLU A 171 -21.66 24.92 15.72
C GLU A 171 -21.43 23.42 15.97
N HIS A 172 -22.24 22.57 15.35
CA HIS A 172 -22.11 21.12 15.49
C HIS A 172 -20.74 20.61 14.99
N SER A 173 -20.27 21.03 13.81
CA SER A 173 -18.95 20.60 13.30
C SER A 173 -17.81 21.20 14.11
N ARG A 174 -17.95 22.41 14.67
CA ARG A 174 -16.96 22.98 15.58
C ARG A 174 -16.72 22.07 16.78
N TYR A 175 -17.77 21.75 17.54
CA TYR A 175 -17.66 20.85 18.70
C TYR A 175 -17.21 19.45 18.32
N ARG A 176 -17.77 18.88 17.24
CA ARG A 176 -17.40 17.53 16.77
C ARG A 176 -15.92 17.45 16.39
N ASN A 177 -15.43 18.41 15.60
CA ASN A 177 -14.07 18.36 15.07
C ASN A 177 -13.03 18.74 16.12
N ALA A 178 -13.37 19.65 17.05
CA ALA A 178 -12.54 19.92 18.22
C ALA A 178 -12.30 18.65 19.03
N LEU A 179 -13.39 17.93 19.38
CA LEU A 179 -13.31 16.67 20.13
C LEU A 179 -12.49 15.60 19.39
N ILE A 180 -12.66 15.47 18.07
CA ILE A 180 -11.89 14.55 17.22
C ILE A 180 -10.39 14.85 17.35
N ILE A 181 -9.99 16.13 17.24
CA ILE A 181 -8.58 16.53 17.27
C ILE A 181 -7.99 16.34 18.66
N GLU A 182 -8.70 16.74 19.71
CA GLU A 182 -8.31 16.50 21.10
C GLU A 182 -8.09 15.00 21.37
N TRP A 183 -9.00 14.15 20.90
CA TRP A 183 -8.88 12.71 21.09
C TRP A 183 -7.69 12.11 20.34
N LEU A 184 -7.41 12.59 19.13
CA LEU A 184 -6.24 12.18 18.37
C LEU A 184 -4.94 12.58 19.09
N LEU A 185 -4.89 13.80 19.65
CA LEU A 185 -3.73 14.33 20.38
C LEU A 185 -3.52 13.61 21.73
N CYS A 186 -4.57 13.46 22.54
CA CYS A 186 -4.47 12.91 23.89
C CYS A 186 -4.29 11.39 23.91
N PHE A 187 -4.97 10.65 23.04
CA PHE A 187 -4.98 9.19 23.05
C PHE A 187 -4.09 8.55 22.00
N GLY A 188 -3.66 9.31 20.98
CA GLY A 188 -2.91 8.76 19.84
C GLY A 188 -3.69 7.71 19.05
N MET A 189 -5.03 7.81 19.05
CA MET A 189 -5.88 6.84 18.37
C MET A 189 -5.68 6.87 16.86
N ARG A 190 -5.83 5.72 16.21
CA ARG A 190 -5.91 5.70 14.75
C ARG A 190 -7.24 6.30 14.29
N ARG A 191 -7.25 6.97 13.14
CA ARG A 191 -8.48 7.53 12.54
C ARG A 191 -9.63 6.50 12.47
N GLY A 192 -9.32 5.26 12.08
CA GLY A 192 -10.32 4.18 12.01
C GLY A 192 -10.85 3.71 13.37
N GLU A 193 -10.05 3.85 14.43
CA GLU A 193 -10.46 3.53 15.82
C GLU A 193 -11.44 4.60 16.32
N LEU A 194 -11.10 5.88 16.15
CA LEU A 194 -11.94 7.02 16.51
C LEU A 194 -13.31 6.97 15.81
N LEU A 195 -13.32 6.71 14.50
CA LEU A 195 -14.56 6.64 13.71
C LEU A 195 -15.49 5.47 14.06
N ASN A 196 -15.03 4.52 14.88
CA ASN A 196 -15.79 3.36 15.35
C ASN A 196 -16.34 3.52 16.78
N VAL A 197 -15.97 4.60 17.48
CA VAL A 197 -16.45 4.89 18.83
C VAL A 197 -17.95 5.17 18.82
N ARG A 198 -18.66 4.57 19.77
CA ARG A 198 -20.08 4.83 20.05
C ARG A 198 -20.26 5.42 21.44
N ILE A 199 -21.39 6.06 21.68
CA ILE A 199 -21.73 6.63 23.01
C ILE A 199 -21.63 5.55 24.11
N GLY A 200 -22.12 4.33 23.82
CA GLY A 200 -22.06 3.20 24.77
C GLY A 200 -20.64 2.69 25.10
N ASP A 201 -19.63 3.13 24.36
CA ASP A 201 -18.22 2.78 24.63
C ASP A 201 -17.57 3.70 25.68
N ILE A 202 -18.25 4.80 26.02
CA ILE A 202 -17.74 5.83 26.93
C ILE A 202 -18.30 5.57 28.32
N LYS A 203 -17.41 5.30 29.27
CA LYS A 203 -17.74 5.23 30.70
C LYS A 203 -17.49 6.59 31.33
N PHE A 204 -18.51 7.45 31.32
CA PHE A 204 -18.42 8.82 31.82
C PHE A 204 -17.97 8.92 33.29
N ARG A 205 -18.39 7.97 34.15
CA ARG A 205 -17.96 7.93 35.57
C ARG A 205 -16.46 7.70 35.71
N ASP A 206 -15.91 6.85 34.86
CA ASP A 206 -14.51 6.41 34.95
C ASP A 206 -13.58 7.28 34.09
N GLY A 207 -14.13 8.13 33.21
CA GLY A 207 -13.38 8.89 32.22
C GLY A 207 -12.64 8.00 31.23
N THR A 208 -13.23 6.84 30.89
CA THR A 208 -12.61 5.87 29.98
C THR A 208 -13.45 5.67 28.71
N VAL A 209 -12.77 5.38 27.61
CA VAL A 209 -13.40 4.98 26.35
C VAL A 209 -12.82 3.65 25.88
N THR A 210 -13.69 2.73 25.50
CA THR A 210 -13.30 1.41 25.00
C THR A 210 -13.52 1.34 23.49
N VAL A 211 -12.45 1.38 22.71
CA VAL A 211 -12.55 1.20 21.26
C VAL A 211 -12.74 -0.28 20.97
N VAL A 212 -13.92 -0.64 20.49
CA VAL A 212 -14.27 -2.00 20.05
C VAL A 212 -14.23 -2.07 18.54
N ARG A 213 -13.63 -3.14 18.00
CA ARG A 213 -13.65 -3.40 16.57
C ARG A 213 -15.03 -3.89 16.13
N ARG A 214 -15.64 -3.20 15.16
CA ARG A 214 -16.96 -3.52 14.60
C ARG A 214 -16.90 -3.53 13.07
N ALA A 215 -16.31 -4.57 12.50
CA ALA A 215 -16.32 -4.75 11.04
C ALA A 215 -17.75 -5.10 10.58
N ASP A 216 -18.12 -4.61 9.39
CA ASP A 216 -19.35 -4.99 8.66
C ASP A 216 -20.63 -4.86 9.47
N ASN A 217 -20.78 -3.76 10.22
CA ASN A 217 -21.94 -3.56 11.07
C ASN A 217 -23.17 -3.19 10.21
N PRO A 218 -24.25 -3.99 10.20
CA PRO A 218 -25.44 -3.69 9.39
C PRO A 218 -26.17 -2.42 9.82
N ASN A 219 -25.95 -1.96 11.06
CA ASN A 219 -26.57 -0.75 11.61
C ASN A 219 -25.71 0.50 11.39
N ASP A 220 -24.59 0.42 10.68
CA ASP A 220 -23.80 1.58 10.27
C ASP A 220 -24.23 2.03 8.86
N PRO A 221 -24.98 3.15 8.73
CA PRO A 221 -25.54 3.59 7.46
C PRO A 221 -24.49 4.20 6.51
N ARG A 222 -23.22 4.33 6.94
CA ARG A 222 -22.17 4.93 6.12
C ARG A 222 -21.83 4.01 4.96
N ARG A 223 -21.88 4.57 3.74
CA ARG A 223 -21.44 3.89 2.50
C ARG A 223 -20.01 3.34 2.61
N ASN A 224 -19.12 4.09 3.25
CA ASN A 224 -17.74 3.68 3.51
C ASN A 224 -17.56 3.48 5.02
N GLN A 225 -17.78 2.26 5.51
CA GLN A 225 -17.59 1.95 6.92
C GLN A 225 -16.10 2.04 7.31
N PRO A 226 -15.77 2.60 8.48
CA PRO A 226 -14.39 2.74 8.91
C PRO A 226 -13.79 1.38 9.29
N MET A 227 -12.76 0.96 8.54
CA MET A 227 -12.06 -0.29 8.82
C MET A 227 -10.84 -0.04 9.72
N VAL A 228 -10.76 -0.77 10.84
CA VAL A 228 -9.57 -0.79 11.70
C VAL A 228 -8.54 -1.74 11.11
N GLN A 229 -7.27 -1.34 11.05
CA GLN A 229 -6.19 -2.16 10.49
C GLN A 229 -5.99 -3.46 11.28
N ASN A 230 -5.92 -4.61 10.60
CA ASN A 230 -5.92 -5.96 11.17
C ASN A 230 -4.63 -6.41 11.92
N LYS A 231 -3.63 -5.54 12.11
CA LYS A 231 -2.29 -5.99 12.56
C LYS A 231 -2.16 -6.27 14.06
N GLY A 232 -3.18 -5.97 14.89
CA GLY A 232 -3.17 -6.25 16.33
C GLY A 232 -4.14 -7.35 16.72
N LYS A 233 -3.67 -8.39 17.42
CA LYS A 233 -4.47 -9.50 17.99
C LYS A 233 -5.47 -9.09 19.10
N ARG A 234 -5.72 -7.79 19.32
CA ARG A 234 -6.62 -7.30 20.37
C ARG A 234 -7.92 -6.84 19.75
N ASN A 235 -9.03 -7.42 20.22
CA ASN A 235 -10.39 -7.08 19.78
C ASN A 235 -10.88 -5.72 20.35
N SER A 236 -10.14 -5.15 21.30
CA SER A 236 -10.47 -3.88 21.94
C SER A 236 -9.22 -3.19 22.51
N ASN A 237 -9.21 -1.85 22.46
CA ASN A 237 -8.25 -0.99 23.18
C ASN A 237 -9.01 -0.12 24.18
N ILE A 238 -8.48 0.03 25.39
CA ILE A 238 -9.06 0.91 26.42
C ILE A 238 -8.16 2.13 26.55
N PHE A 239 -8.75 3.31 26.42
CA PHE A 239 -8.10 4.59 26.64
C PHE A 239 -8.70 5.27 27.88
N ARG A 240 -7.85 5.97 28.63
CA ARG A 240 -8.23 6.70 29.85
C ARG A 240 -7.75 8.13 29.71
N ALA A 241 -8.64 9.11 29.94
CA ALA A 241 -8.24 10.50 29.98
C ALA A 241 -7.23 10.71 31.12
N ILE A 242 -6.06 11.26 30.79
CA ILE A 242 -5.10 11.73 31.79
C ILE A 242 -5.66 13.05 32.31
N ARG A 243 -5.93 13.12 33.62
CA ARG A 243 -6.30 14.36 34.30
C ARG A 243 -5.06 15.20 34.56
#